data_AF-A0A3C0DQ77-F1
#
_entry.id   AF-A0A3C0DQ77-F1
#
_cell.length_a   1.000
_cell.length_b   1.000
_cell.length_c   1.000
_cell.angle_alpha   90.00
_cell.angle_beta   90.00
_cell.angle_gamma   90.00
#
_symmetry.space_group_name_H-M   'P 1'
#
loop_
_entity.id
_entity.type
_entity.pdbx_description
1 polymer ?
#
loop_
_entity_poly.entity_id
_entity_poly.type
_entity_poly.pdbx_seq_one_letter_code
_entity_poly.pdbx_strand_id
1 'polypeptide(L)'
;HGLGPNDARLDPDGDGLTNLAEYFAGTDPADATSHLALESITITDGTVMVDFIARPGIAYRLQAQASLTESNWRTVGSLDPRPNAGVVRLSEFLSTPQPNRYYRIEIRKP
;
A
#
# COMPACT_ATOMS: atom_id res chain seq x y z
N HIS A 1 -5.94 -29.45 4.01
CA HIS A 1 -7.27 -28.84 4.18
C HIS A 1 -7.14 -27.74 5.22
N GLY A 2 -7.22 -26.47 4.84
CA GLY A 2 -7.08 -25.40 5.82
C GLY A 2 -7.34 -24.04 5.19
N LEU A 3 -8.61 -23.68 5.09
CA LEU A 3 -9.12 -22.30 4.97
C LEU A 3 -10.54 -22.34 5.53
N GLY A 4 -10.65 -22.35 6.85
CA GLY A 4 -11.94 -22.19 7.52
C GLY A 4 -12.32 -20.71 7.56
N PRO A 5 -13.62 -20.36 7.58
CA PRO A 5 -14.09 -18.97 7.67
C PRO A 5 -13.67 -18.24 8.97
N ASN A 6 -13.11 -18.95 9.94
CA ASN A 6 -12.57 -18.39 11.19
C ASN A 6 -11.10 -17.90 11.04
N ASP A 7 -10.42 -18.25 9.96
CA ASP A 7 -9.00 -17.93 9.75
C ASP A 7 -8.79 -16.54 9.12
N ALA A 8 -9.85 -15.88 8.66
CA ALA A 8 -9.77 -14.59 7.97
C ALA A 8 -9.16 -13.47 8.82
N ARG A 9 -9.21 -13.60 10.15
CA ARG A 9 -8.64 -12.62 11.12
C ARG A 9 -7.32 -13.09 11.75
N LEU A 10 -6.84 -14.28 11.38
CA LEU A 10 -5.57 -14.78 11.87
C LEU A 10 -4.43 -14.17 11.07
N ASP A 11 -3.30 -14.06 11.74
CA ASP A 11 -1.98 -13.63 11.26
C ASP A 11 -1.03 -14.81 11.54
N PRO A 12 -1.11 -15.88 10.74
CA PRO A 12 -0.44 -17.15 11.05
C PRO A 12 1.08 -17.10 10.79
N ASP A 13 1.53 -16.18 9.94
CA ASP A 13 2.92 -15.92 9.57
C ASP A 13 3.53 -14.76 10.38
N GLY A 14 2.71 -13.98 11.08
CA GLY A 14 3.13 -13.06 12.13
C GLY A 14 3.66 -11.72 11.60
N ASP A 15 3.23 -11.32 10.41
CA ASP A 15 3.67 -10.09 9.74
C ASP A 15 2.81 -8.87 10.10
N GLY A 16 1.76 -9.08 10.91
CA GLY A 16 0.81 -8.06 11.35
C GLY A 16 -0.33 -7.81 10.37
N LEU A 17 -0.41 -8.55 9.27
CA LEU A 17 -1.56 -8.60 8.37
C LEU A 17 -2.43 -9.80 8.71
N THR A 18 -3.72 -9.69 8.37
CA THR A 18 -4.63 -10.83 8.51
C THR A 18 -4.76 -11.53 7.18
N ASN A 19 -5.05 -12.83 7.19
CA ASN A 19 -5.31 -13.60 5.97
C ASN A 19 -6.30 -12.91 5.01
N LEU A 20 -7.31 -12.19 5.54
CA LEU A 20 -8.25 -11.43 4.72
C LEU A 20 -7.61 -10.20 4.07
N ALA A 21 -6.79 -9.46 4.82
CA ALA A 21 -6.04 -8.34 4.28
C ALA A 21 -5.07 -8.80 3.19
N GLU A 22 -4.45 -9.95 3.39
CA GLU A 22 -3.51 -10.53 2.44
C GLU A 22 -4.20 -11.08 1.19
N TYR A 23 -5.32 -11.78 1.37
CA TYR A 23 -6.18 -12.18 0.26
C TYR A 23 -6.62 -10.97 -0.58
N PHE A 24 -6.91 -9.83 0.06
CA PHE A 24 -7.23 -8.59 -0.66
C PHE A 24 -6.02 -7.90 -1.28
N ALA A 25 -4.83 -8.07 -0.71
CA ALA A 25 -3.58 -7.54 -1.23
C ALA A 25 -2.94 -8.43 -2.31
N GLY A 26 -3.50 -9.62 -2.56
CA GLY A 26 -2.94 -10.59 -3.50
C GLY A 26 -1.62 -11.17 -3.00
N THR A 27 -1.50 -11.30 -1.67
CA THR A 27 -0.35 -11.83 -0.95
C THR A 27 -0.63 -13.21 -0.38
N ASP A 28 0.42 -13.97 -0.07
CA ASP A 28 0.32 -15.33 0.46
C ASP A 28 0.26 -15.33 2.00
N PRO A 29 -0.87 -15.71 2.60
CA PRO A 29 -1.07 -15.70 4.05
C PRO A 29 -0.27 -16.74 4.83
N ALA A 30 0.56 -17.54 4.16
CA ALA A 30 1.49 -18.44 4.82
C ALA A 30 2.96 -17.97 4.70
N ASP A 31 3.21 -16.80 4.10
CA ASP A 31 4.55 -16.28 3.83
C ASP A 31 4.67 -14.80 4.23
N ALA A 32 5.27 -14.58 5.41
CA ALA A 32 5.52 -13.26 5.97
C ALA A 32 6.37 -12.33 5.08
N THR A 33 7.04 -12.86 4.05
CA THR A 33 7.79 -12.04 3.07
C THR A 33 6.92 -11.58 1.90
N SER A 34 5.77 -12.21 1.70
CA SER A 34 4.80 -11.83 0.71
C SER A 34 3.84 -10.81 1.30
N HIS A 35 4.26 -9.61 1.69
CA HIS A 35 3.31 -8.56 2.12
C HIS A 35 3.35 -7.34 1.20
N LEU A 36 2.32 -6.49 1.25
CA LEU A 36 2.33 -5.20 0.56
C LEU A 36 3.02 -4.17 1.45
N ALA A 37 4.31 -3.95 1.23
CA ALA A 37 5.08 -2.89 1.89
C ALA A 37 5.39 -1.72 0.96
N LEU A 38 5.62 -0.56 1.58
CA LEU A 38 6.38 0.52 0.96
C LEU A 38 7.86 0.11 0.96
N GLU A 39 8.45 -0.04 -0.22
CA GLU A 39 9.86 -0.41 -0.38
C GLU A 39 10.78 0.79 -0.14
N SER A 40 10.35 1.97 -0.61
CA SER A 40 11.14 3.19 -0.46
C SER A 40 10.25 4.43 -0.45
N ILE A 41 10.63 5.42 0.37
CA ILE A 41 10.10 6.78 0.29
C ILE A 41 11.31 7.71 0.18
N THR A 42 11.43 8.41 -0.94
CA THR A 42 12.49 9.40 -1.15
C THR A 42 11.89 10.77 -1.44
N ILE A 43 12.60 11.82 -1.05
CA ILE A 43 12.19 13.20 -1.32
C ILE A 43 13.30 13.84 -2.15
N THR A 44 12.98 14.24 -3.38
CA THR A 44 13.91 14.89 -4.30
C THR A 44 13.24 16.12 -4.88
N ASP A 45 13.86 17.29 -4.70
CA ASP A 45 13.40 18.58 -5.25
C ASP A 45 11.90 18.86 -5.00
N GLY A 46 11.46 18.69 -3.75
CA GLY A 46 10.05 18.89 -3.35
C GLY A 46 9.08 17.80 -3.85
N THR A 47 9.56 16.79 -4.56
CA THR A 47 8.77 15.63 -4.99
C THR A 47 9.02 14.45 -4.05
N VAL A 48 7.95 13.92 -3.47
CA VAL A 48 8.00 12.65 -2.74
C VAL A 48 7.77 11.52 -3.72
N MET A 49 8.66 10.56 -3.76
CA MET A 49 8.58 9.35 -4.56
C MET A 49 8.39 8.17 -3.62
N VAL A 50 7.36 7.38 -3.89
CA VAL A 50 6.97 6.21 -3.10
C VAL A 50 7.06 5.00 -4.01
N ASP A 51 7.97 4.09 -3.68
CA ASP A 51 8.19 2.83 -4.38
C ASP A 51 7.57 1.68 -3.61
N PHE A 52 6.92 0.78 -4.35
CA PHE A 52 6.39 -0.47 -3.81
C PHE A 52 6.28 -1.51 -4.92
N ILE A 53 6.11 -2.78 -4.55
CA ILE A 53 5.85 -3.85 -5.51
C ILE A 53 4.34 -3.94 -5.74
N ALA A 54 3.89 -3.53 -6.93
CA ALA A 54 2.50 -3.72 -7.34
C ALA A 54 2.25 -5.18 -7.70
N ARG A 55 1.08 -5.70 -7.32
CA ARG A 55 0.62 -7.04 -7.66
C ARG A 55 -0.25 -7.02 -8.92
N PRO A 56 -0.27 -8.12 -9.70
CA PRO A 56 -1.10 -8.22 -10.89
C PRO A 56 -2.59 -8.05 -10.57
N GLY A 57 -3.34 -7.36 -11.42
CA GLY A 57 -4.80 -7.26 -11.32
C GLY A 57 -5.32 -6.35 -10.19
N ILE A 58 -4.44 -5.68 -9.44
CA ILE A 58 -4.82 -4.80 -8.34
C ILE A 58 -4.59 -3.34 -8.73
N ALA A 59 -5.59 -2.48 -8.51
CA ALA A 59 -5.42 -1.04 -8.60
C ALA A 59 -4.97 -0.48 -7.25
N TYR A 60 -4.14 0.56 -7.29
CA TYR A 60 -3.62 1.21 -6.09
C TYR A 60 -3.86 2.71 -6.14
N ARG A 61 -4.01 3.31 -4.96
CA ARG A 61 -4.01 4.76 -4.78
C ARG A 61 -3.00 5.15 -3.72
N LEU A 62 -2.13 6.08 -4.06
CA LEU A 62 -1.32 6.78 -3.08
C LEU A 62 -2.19 7.87 -2.46
N GLN A 63 -2.41 7.76 -1.16
CA GLN A 63 -3.10 8.77 -0.38
C GLN A 63 -2.13 9.45 0.55
N ALA A 64 -2.35 10.75 0.78
CA ALA A 64 -1.52 11.54 1.66
C ALA A 64 -2.33 12.50 2.50
N GLN A 65 -1.84 12.79 3.70
CA GLN A 65 -2.40 13.80 4.61
C GLN A 65 -1.29 14.58 5.33
N ALA A 66 -1.62 15.79 5.78
CA ALA A 66 -0.67 16.68 6.44
C ALA A 66 -0.65 16.55 7.97
N SER A 67 -1.72 16.00 8.56
CA SER A 67 -1.82 15.78 10.01
C SER A 67 -2.39 14.39 10.29
N LEU A 68 -1.97 13.78 11.41
CA LEU A 68 -2.59 12.57 11.94
C LEU A 68 -3.78 12.87 12.85
N THR A 69 -3.96 14.12 13.28
CA THR A 69 -5.06 14.53 14.17
C THR A 69 -6.36 14.78 13.41
N GLU A 70 -6.28 15.02 12.11
CA GLU A 70 -7.42 15.25 11.23
C GLU A 70 -7.37 14.20 10.12
N SER A 71 -8.40 13.35 10.03
CA SER A 71 -8.48 12.35 8.96
C SER A 71 -8.90 13.03 7.67
N ASN A 72 -7.92 13.45 6.86
CA ASN A 72 -8.14 14.17 5.60
C ASN A 72 -7.36 13.59 4.41
N TRP A 73 -7.16 12.27 4.42
CA TRP A 73 -6.52 11.51 3.34
C TRP A 73 -7.04 11.92 1.96
N ARG A 74 -6.16 12.51 1.15
CA ARG A 74 -6.43 12.85 -0.26
C ARG A 74 -5.66 11.93 -1.18
N THR A 75 -6.26 11.57 -2.32
CA THR A 75 -5.55 10.82 -3.36
C THR A 75 -4.58 11.77 -4.07
N VAL A 76 -3.31 11.39 -4.11
CA VAL A 76 -2.22 12.16 -4.75
C VAL A 76 -1.58 11.41 -5.93
N GLY A 77 -1.81 10.10 -6.03
CA GLY A 77 -1.43 9.28 -7.17
C GLY A 77 -2.31 8.05 -7.29
N SER A 78 -2.38 7.48 -8.49
CA SER A 78 -3.11 6.24 -8.75
C SER A 78 -2.35 5.36 -9.72
N LEU A 79 -2.55 4.06 -9.58
CA LEU A 79 -2.03 3.04 -10.46
C LEU A 79 -3.17 2.12 -10.87
N ASP A 80 -3.42 2.01 -12.16
CA ASP A 80 -4.37 1.04 -12.71
C ASP A 80 -3.84 -0.40 -12.63
N PRO A 81 -4.71 -1.42 -12.67
CA PRO A 81 -4.31 -2.81 -12.60
C PRO A 81 -3.31 -3.17 -13.71
N ARG A 82 -2.21 -3.83 -13.33
CA ARG A 82 -1.19 -4.30 -14.27
C ARG A 82 -1.29 -5.81 -14.46
N PRO A 83 -0.89 -6.36 -15.62
CA PRO A 83 -0.92 -7.81 -15.85
C PRO A 83 0.17 -8.59 -15.10
N ASN A 84 1.24 -7.91 -14.67
CA ASN A 84 2.41 -8.53 -14.03
C ASN A 84 2.76 -7.79 -12.73
N ALA A 85 3.36 -8.52 -11.79
CA ALA A 85 3.92 -7.94 -10.58
C ALA A 85 5.16 -7.12 -10.94
N GLY A 86 5.45 -6.09 -10.15
CA GLY A 86 6.72 -5.38 -10.28
C GLY A 86 6.77 -4.08 -9.52
N VAL A 87 7.98 -3.54 -9.39
CA VAL A 87 8.21 -2.25 -8.74
C VAL A 87 7.49 -1.16 -9.52
N VAL A 88 6.80 -0.30 -8.77
CA VAL A 88 6.10 0.89 -9.26
C VAL A 88 6.49 2.06 -8.40
N ARG A 89 6.50 3.23 -9.02
CA ARG A 89 6.75 4.51 -8.36
C ARG A 89 5.53 5.39 -8.52
N LEU A 90 4.95 5.81 -7.41
CA LEU A 90 3.98 6.90 -7.37
C LEU A 90 4.64 8.13 -6.76
N SER A 91 4.24 9.31 -7.21
CA SER A 91 4.87 10.56 -6.77
C SER A 91 3.84 11.62 -6.38
N GLU A 92 4.15 12.39 -5.35
CA GLU A 92 3.45 13.64 -5.01
C GLU A 92 4.43 14.82 -5.13
N PHE A 93 4.04 15.86 -5.87
CA PHE A 93 4.74 17.15 -5.85
C PHE A 93 4.22 18.02 -4.71
N LEU A 94 5.12 18.51 -3.86
CA LEU A 94 4.77 19.41 -2.76
C LEU A 94 5.06 20.85 -3.20
N SER A 95 4.00 21.59 -3.53
CA SER A 95 4.10 23.01 -3.96
C SER A 95 4.65 23.94 -2.88
N THR A 96 4.61 23.52 -1.61
CA THR A 96 5.18 24.22 -0.47
C THR A 96 5.83 23.21 0.47
N PRO A 97 6.90 23.60 1.20
CA PRO A 97 7.47 22.76 2.24
C PRO A 97 6.41 22.45 3.29
N GLN A 98 6.04 21.17 3.43
CA GLN A 98 5.13 20.70 4.47
C GLN A 98 5.96 20.01 5.56
N PRO A 99 5.88 20.47 6.83
CA PRO A 99 6.71 19.92 7.91
C PRO A 99 6.38 18.45 8.19
N ASN A 100 5.10 18.07 8.05
CA ASN A 100 4.63 16.70 8.24
C ASN A 100 3.82 16.26 7.02
N ARG A 101 4.13 15.07 6.50
CA ARG A 101 3.41 14.46 5.38
C ARG A 101 3.36 12.95 5.59
N TYR A 102 2.16 12.41 5.67
CA TYR A 102 1.92 10.99 5.91
C TYR A 102 1.34 10.35 4.66
N TYR A 103 1.79 9.14 4.36
CA TYR A 103 1.40 8.41 3.16
C TYR A 103 0.83 7.05 3.53
N ARG A 104 -0.15 6.60 2.75
CA ARG A 104 -0.63 5.22 2.75
C ARG A 104 -0.97 4.79 1.34
N ILE A 105 -0.87 3.49 1.09
CA ILE A 105 -1.41 2.89 -0.12
C ILE A 105 -2.79 2.32 0.20
N GLU A 106 -3.77 2.72 -0.62
CA GLU A 106 -5.10 2.13 -0.63
C GLU A 106 -5.19 1.15 -1.80
N ILE A 107 -5.54 -0.10 -1.50
CA ILE A 107 -5.88 -1.10 -2.51
C ILE A 107 -7.31 -0.82 -3.00
N ARG A 108 -7.48 -0.82 -4.31
CA ARG A 108 -8.78 -0.67 -4.98
C ARG A 108 -9.07 -1.93 -5.77
N LYS A 109 -10.23 -2.52 -5.53
CA LYS A 109 -10.77 -3.53 -6.43
C LYS A 109 -11.32 -2.84 -7.69
N PRO A 110 -11.18 -3.47 -8.86
CA PRO A 110 -11.96 -3.08 -10.04
C PRO A 110 -13.47 -3.21 -9.78
#